data_AF-A0AAV0ZNL1-F1
#
_entry.id   AF-A0AAV0ZNL1-F1
#
_cell.length_a   1.000
_cell.length_b   1.000
_cell.length_c   1.000
_cell.angle_alpha   90.00
_cell.angle_beta   90.00
_cell.angle_gamma   90.00
#
_symmetry.space_group_name_H-M   'P 1'
#
loop_
_entity.id
_entity.type
_entity.pdbx_description
1 polymer ?
#
loop_
_entity_poly.entity_id
_entity_poly.type
_entity_poly.pdbx_seq_one_letter_code
_entity_poly.pdbx_strand_id
1 'polypeptide(L)'
;MSAYHPNDQEIIRKTYLQRGPCQPTQHNFPQRRIGNLMRRFCSSWFNEFGNWLEYSIEKDAAFCLCCYLFRPDFGKQSGGDTFVTDGFTSWNKKAKLASHVGGPNYYVHNIAWKKCEDLMNQNQHIQVVISKQSEKTRDMYLR
;
A
#
# COMPACT_ATOMS: atom_id res chain seq x y z
N MET A 1 -6.77 10.51 14.91
CA MET A 1 -6.36 11.47 13.88
C MET A 1 -4.88 11.76 14.11
N SER A 2 -4.02 11.53 13.12
CA SER A 2 -2.57 11.71 13.29
C SER A 2 -2.22 13.20 13.41
N ALA A 3 -1.17 13.52 14.18
CA ALA A 3 -0.76 14.88 14.55
C ALA A 3 -0.06 15.67 13.41
N TYR A 4 -0.14 15.20 12.17
CA TYR A 4 0.57 15.79 11.03
C TYR A 4 -0.36 16.69 10.22
N HIS A 5 0.19 17.80 9.72
CA HIS A 5 -0.50 18.68 8.78
C HIS A 5 -0.94 17.86 7.54
N PRO A 6 -2.12 18.12 6.94
CA PRO A 6 -2.62 17.33 5.81
C PRO A 6 -1.62 17.19 4.65
N ASN A 7 -0.86 18.26 4.36
CA ASN A 7 0.18 18.24 3.33
C ASN A 7 1.34 17.27 3.66
N ASP A 8 1.75 17.15 4.92
CA ASP A 8 2.83 16.24 5.33
C ASP A 8 2.38 14.78 5.18
N GLN A 9 1.12 14.49 5.52
CA GLN A 9 0.56 13.15 5.32
C GLN A 9 0.54 12.78 3.83
N GLU A 10 0.23 13.73 2.96
CA GLU A 10 0.24 13.53 1.52
C GLU A 10 1.67 13.24 1.00
N ILE A 11 2.68 14.00 1.44
CA ILE A 11 4.09 13.78 1.11
C ILE A 11 4.56 12.38 1.58
N ILE A 12 4.17 11.99 2.80
CA ILE A 12 4.46 10.67 3.34
C ILE A 12 3.83 9.60 2.45
N ARG A 13 2.52 9.68 2.16
CA ARG A 13 1.83 8.71 1.29
C ARG A 13 2.50 8.60 -0.07
N LYS A 14 2.86 9.73 -0.69
CA LYS A 14 3.58 9.76 -1.98
C LYS A 14 4.92 9.01 -1.90
N THR A 15 5.68 9.22 -0.84
CA THR A 15 6.99 8.58 -0.66
C THR A 15 6.85 7.06 -0.57
N TYR A 16 5.84 6.56 0.16
CA TYR A 16 5.56 5.13 0.21
C TYR A 16 5.10 4.58 -1.14
N LEU A 17 4.19 5.26 -1.84
CA LEU A 17 3.71 4.82 -3.17
C LEU A 17 4.81 4.79 -4.24
N GLN A 18 5.72 5.76 -4.22
CA GLN A 18 6.88 5.79 -5.14
C GLN A 18 7.84 4.64 -4.91
N ARG A 19 8.00 4.18 -3.67
CA ARG A 19 8.83 3.01 -3.34
C ARG A 19 8.14 1.69 -3.67
N GLY A 20 6.81 1.67 -3.63
CA GLY A 20 6.02 0.46 -3.78
C GLY A 20 6.04 -0.40 -2.51
N PRO A 21 5.34 -1.56 -2.53
CA PRO A 21 5.24 -2.42 -1.37
C PRO A 21 6.59 -3.05 -1.03
N CYS A 22 6.93 -3.12 0.27
CA CYS A 22 8.14 -3.81 0.72
C CYS A 22 8.01 -5.33 0.50
N GLN A 23 8.81 -5.86 -0.42
CA GLN A 23 8.80 -7.28 -0.82
C GLN A 23 10.20 -7.88 -0.73
N PRO A 24 10.62 -8.36 0.47
CA PRO A 24 11.95 -8.91 0.66
C PRO A 24 12.17 -10.19 -0.16
N THR A 25 13.16 -10.19 -1.04
CA THR A 25 13.49 -11.33 -1.91
C THR A 25 14.49 -12.31 -1.27
N GLN A 26 15.37 -11.80 -0.40
CA GLN A 26 16.42 -12.57 0.29
C GLN A 26 16.21 -12.57 1.81
N HIS A 27 14.97 -12.82 2.26
CA HIS A 27 14.65 -12.86 3.68
C HIS A 27 14.28 -14.28 4.13
N ASN A 28 14.87 -14.71 5.24
CA ASN A 28 14.50 -15.96 5.89
C ASN A 28 13.23 -15.75 6.73
N PHE A 29 12.07 -15.90 6.10
CA PHE A 29 10.76 -15.74 6.76
C PHE A 29 10.64 -16.65 7.98
N PRO A 30 10.35 -16.10 9.18
CA PRO A 30 10.20 -16.89 10.40
C PRO A 30 9.08 -17.93 10.28
N GLN A 31 9.24 -19.03 11.02
CA GLN A 31 8.21 -20.04 11.13
C GLN A 31 7.45 -19.91 12.44
N ARG A 32 6.15 -20.13 12.37
CA ARG A 32 5.28 -20.25 13.54
C ARG A 32 4.33 -21.43 13.38
N ARG A 33 3.83 -21.94 14.50
CA ARG A 33 2.82 -23.01 14.50
C ARG A 33 1.47 -22.43 14.07
N ILE A 34 0.89 -22.97 13.00
CA ILE A 34 -0.46 -22.63 12.55
C ILE A 34 -1.22 -23.95 12.35
N GLY A 35 -2.20 -24.20 13.22
CA GLY A 35 -2.77 -25.53 13.38
C GLY A 35 -1.69 -26.52 13.81
N ASN A 36 -1.60 -27.66 13.12
CA ASN A 36 -0.64 -28.73 13.45
C ASN A 36 0.69 -28.62 12.70
N LEU A 37 0.90 -27.57 11.90
CA LEU A 37 2.06 -27.46 11.01
C LEU A 37 2.86 -26.17 11.29
N MET A 38 4.18 -26.26 11.13
CA MET A 38 5.05 -25.08 11.10
C MET A 38 4.92 -24.40 9.75
N ARG A 39 4.44 -23.17 9.73
CA ARG A 39 4.20 -22.38 8.52
C ARG A 39 5.01 -21.09 8.58
N ARG A 40 5.37 -20.58 7.41
CA ARG A 40 6.00 -19.27 7.20
C ARG A 40 5.30 -18.55 6.06
N PHE A 41 5.52 -17.25 5.95
CA PHE A 41 5.11 -16.49 4.77
C PHE A 41 5.68 -17.13 3.49
N CYS A 42 4.89 -17.15 2.42
CA CYS A 42 5.28 -17.72 1.14
C CYS A 42 5.63 -16.59 0.17
N SER A 43 6.91 -16.40 -0.12
CA SER A 43 7.40 -15.31 -0.98
C SER A 43 6.84 -15.35 -2.40
N SER A 44 6.43 -16.52 -2.90
CA SER A 44 5.78 -16.62 -4.22
C SER A 44 4.45 -15.86 -4.30
N TRP A 45 3.83 -15.52 -3.16
CA TRP A 45 2.65 -14.66 -3.13
C TRP A 45 2.91 -13.25 -3.65
N PHE A 46 4.17 -12.77 -3.62
CA PHE A 46 4.51 -11.51 -4.27
C PHE A 46 4.34 -11.56 -5.79
N ASN A 47 4.45 -12.73 -6.42
CA ASN A 47 4.22 -12.83 -7.87
C ASN A 47 2.73 -12.66 -8.22
N GLU A 48 1.83 -13.06 -7.31
CA GLU A 48 0.38 -13.05 -7.55
C GLU A 48 -0.29 -11.77 -7.03
N PHE A 49 0.23 -11.20 -5.95
CA PHE A 49 -0.35 -10.05 -5.26
C PHE A 49 0.62 -8.87 -5.18
N GLY A 50 1.61 -8.85 -6.08
CA GLY A 50 2.77 -7.96 -6.01
C GLY A 50 2.44 -6.47 -6.06
N ASN A 51 1.28 -6.12 -6.60
CA ASN A 51 0.85 -4.73 -6.74
C ASN A 51 0.43 -4.09 -5.39
N TRP A 52 0.09 -4.87 -4.37
CA TRP A 52 -0.36 -4.34 -3.08
C TRP A 52 0.22 -5.03 -1.85
N LEU A 53 0.66 -6.29 -1.98
CA LEU A 53 1.10 -7.11 -0.86
C LEU A 53 2.48 -6.69 -0.37
N GLU A 54 2.51 -6.19 0.85
CA GLU A 54 3.73 -5.81 1.57
C GLU A 54 4.00 -6.79 2.70
N TYR A 55 5.26 -7.02 3.04
CA TYR A 55 5.66 -7.79 4.22
C TYR A 55 6.50 -6.93 5.17
N SER A 56 6.12 -6.88 6.44
CA SER A 56 6.90 -6.26 7.51
C SER A 56 7.77 -7.33 8.16
N ILE A 57 9.10 -7.15 8.08
CA ILE A 57 10.07 -8.01 8.77
C ILE A 57 9.90 -7.91 10.29
N GLU A 58 9.74 -6.68 10.80
CA GLU A 58 9.60 -6.42 12.23
C GLU A 58 8.37 -7.11 12.83
N LYS A 59 7.23 -7.03 12.12
CA LYS A 59 5.97 -7.63 12.60
C LYS A 59 5.79 -9.09 12.19
N ASP A 60 6.63 -9.62 11.31
CA ASP A 60 6.41 -10.90 10.60
C ASP A 60 4.95 -11.01 10.15
N ALA A 61 4.49 -10.03 9.38
CA ALA A 61 3.10 -9.91 8.98
C ALA A 61 2.97 -9.22 7.62
N ALA A 62 1.93 -9.58 6.88
CA ALA A 62 1.65 -9.02 5.57
C ALA A 62 0.59 -7.91 5.60
N PHE A 63 0.77 -6.87 4.81
CA PHE A 63 -0.07 -5.68 4.78
C PHE A 63 -0.51 -5.34 3.34
N CYS A 64 -1.54 -4.50 3.23
CA CYS A 64 -1.95 -3.88 1.97
C CYS A 64 -1.50 -2.42 1.95
N LEU A 65 -0.51 -2.11 1.09
CA LEU A 65 0.06 -0.76 0.93
C LEU A 65 -1.03 0.30 0.80
N CYS A 66 -1.91 0.14 -0.18
CA CYS A 66 -2.97 1.11 -0.47
C CYS A 66 -3.92 1.26 0.73
N CYS A 67 -4.31 0.14 1.33
CA CYS A 67 -5.34 0.09 2.36
C CYS A 67 -4.90 0.74 3.68
N TYR A 68 -3.62 0.61 4.07
CA TYR A 68 -3.13 1.29 5.28
C TYR A 68 -2.82 2.76 5.04
N LEU A 69 -2.37 3.14 3.82
CA LEU A 69 -2.13 4.55 3.48
C LEU A 69 -3.44 5.35 3.43
N PHE A 70 -4.51 4.73 2.95
CA PHE A 70 -5.84 5.33 2.79
C PHE A 70 -6.90 4.59 3.58
N ARG A 71 -6.60 4.33 4.86
CA ARG A 71 -7.56 3.71 5.80
C ARG A 71 -8.91 4.42 5.67
N PRO A 72 -9.98 3.72 5.28
CA PRO A 72 -11.27 4.37 5.16
C PRO A 72 -11.81 4.72 6.54
N ASP A 73 -12.43 5.90 6.66
CA ASP A 73 -13.18 6.35 7.85
C ASP A 73 -14.55 5.65 7.99
N PHE A 74 -14.66 4.38 7.59
CA PHE A 74 -15.83 3.57 7.91
C PHE A 74 -15.71 3.19 9.38
N GLY A 75 -16.29 4.03 10.25
CA GLY A 75 -16.17 3.98 11.70
C GLY A 75 -16.22 2.56 12.25
N LYS A 76 -15.32 2.26 13.22
CA LYS A 76 -15.15 0.99 13.96
C LYS A 76 -16.07 -0.16 13.51
N GLN A 77 -15.90 -0.66 12.28
CA GLN A 77 -16.42 -1.97 11.97
C GLN A 77 -15.55 -2.95 12.76
N SER A 78 -16.22 -3.78 13.55
CA SER A 78 -15.72 -4.64 14.62
C SER A 78 -14.83 -5.80 14.15
N GLY A 79 -14.04 -5.58 13.10
CA GLY A 79 -13.10 -6.51 12.51
C GLY A 79 -12.21 -5.69 11.59
N GLY A 80 -11.20 -5.02 12.15
CA GLY A 80 -10.22 -4.27 11.36
C GLY A 80 -9.71 -5.15 10.24
N ASP A 81 -9.69 -4.62 9.02
CA ASP A 81 -9.17 -5.34 7.87
C ASP A 81 -7.76 -5.84 8.22
N THR A 82 -7.58 -7.16 8.18
CA THR A 82 -6.39 -7.84 8.72
C THR A 82 -5.11 -7.29 8.09
N PHE A 83 -5.21 -6.74 6.87
CA PHE A 83 -4.09 -6.17 6.11
C PHE A 83 -3.72 -4.73 6.46
N VAL A 84 -4.38 -4.09 7.45
CA VAL A 84 -4.18 -2.65 7.74
C VAL A 84 -3.50 -2.40 9.09
N THR A 85 -4.03 -2.97 10.18
CA THR A 85 -3.58 -2.59 11.54
C THR A 85 -2.59 -3.61 12.10
N ASP A 86 -3.04 -4.85 12.28
CA ASP A 86 -2.25 -5.91 12.91
C ASP A 86 -1.39 -6.68 11.90
N GLY A 87 -1.83 -6.73 10.65
CA GLY A 87 -1.19 -7.49 9.58
C GLY A 87 -1.70 -8.92 9.50
N PHE A 88 -1.69 -9.44 8.28
CA PHE A 88 -2.08 -10.81 7.96
C PHE A 88 -0.94 -11.77 8.30
N THR A 89 -1.26 -12.77 9.11
CA THR A 89 -0.31 -13.79 9.61
C THR A 89 -0.82 -15.22 9.41
N SER A 90 -2.02 -15.39 8.85
CA SER A 90 -2.62 -16.71 8.62
C SER A 90 -2.02 -17.38 7.38
N TRP A 91 -0.77 -17.85 7.47
CA TRP A 91 -0.02 -18.40 6.34
C TRP A 91 -0.64 -19.62 5.64
N ASN A 92 -1.63 -20.26 6.27
CA ASN A 92 -2.41 -21.35 5.68
C ASN A 92 -3.65 -20.88 4.89
N LYS A 93 -3.96 -19.58 4.87
CA LYS A 93 -5.19 -19.02 4.27
C LYS A 93 -4.88 -18.15 3.05
N LYS A 94 -4.15 -18.66 2.06
CA LYS A 94 -3.87 -17.92 0.81
C LYS A 94 -5.14 -17.35 0.16
N ALA A 95 -6.26 -18.08 0.20
CA ALA A 95 -7.54 -17.62 -0.33
C ALA A 95 -8.02 -16.27 0.27
N LYS A 96 -7.58 -15.91 1.49
CA LYS A 96 -7.89 -14.61 2.09
C LYS A 96 -7.22 -13.46 1.33
N LEU A 97 -6.03 -13.66 0.76
CA LEU A 97 -5.35 -12.68 -0.10
C LEU A 97 -6.17 -12.43 -1.37
N ALA A 98 -6.64 -13.48 -2.04
CA ALA A 98 -7.48 -13.35 -3.21
C ALA A 98 -8.83 -12.67 -2.88
N SER A 99 -9.46 -13.04 -1.76
CA SER A 99 -10.71 -12.43 -1.33
C SER A 99 -10.57 -10.96 -0.90
N HIS A 100 -9.36 -10.51 -0.56
CA HIS A 100 -9.11 -9.11 -0.22
C HIS A 100 -9.33 -8.20 -1.44
N VAL A 101 -8.91 -8.66 -2.63
CA VAL A 101 -9.03 -7.90 -3.89
C VAL A 101 -10.21 -8.31 -4.77
N GLY A 102 -10.82 -9.47 -4.52
CA GLY A 102 -11.94 -9.99 -5.33
C GLY A 102 -13.12 -10.58 -4.53
N GLY A 103 -13.10 -10.49 -3.21
CA GLY A 103 -14.18 -11.00 -2.34
C GLY A 103 -15.21 -9.94 -1.95
N PRO A 104 -16.15 -10.24 -1.03
CA PRO A 104 -17.28 -9.37 -0.71
C PRO A 104 -16.93 -7.94 -0.28
N ASN A 105 -15.75 -7.75 0.31
CA ASN A 105 -15.27 -6.45 0.78
C ASN A 105 -14.21 -5.81 -0.13
N TYR A 106 -14.05 -6.30 -1.35
CA TYR A 106 -13.05 -5.79 -2.30
C TYR A 106 -13.22 -4.30 -2.65
N TYR A 107 -14.44 -3.77 -2.49
CA TYR A 107 -14.71 -2.34 -2.71
C TYR A 107 -13.84 -1.45 -1.80
N VAL A 108 -13.50 -1.90 -0.58
CA VAL A 108 -12.63 -1.16 0.34
C VAL A 108 -11.22 -1.03 -0.23
N HIS A 109 -10.67 -2.16 -0.69
CA HIS A 109 -9.39 -2.18 -1.39
C HIS A 109 -9.42 -1.29 -2.63
N ASN A 110 -10.45 -1.41 -3.47
CA ASN A 110 -10.56 -0.62 -4.70
C ASN A 110 -10.67 0.88 -4.45
N ILE A 111 -11.38 1.32 -3.40
CA ILE A 111 -11.42 2.74 -3.03
C ILE A 111 -10.03 3.23 -2.62
N ALA A 112 -9.32 2.46 -1.80
CA ALA A 112 -7.96 2.80 -1.38
C ALA A 112 -6.98 2.79 -2.56
N TRP A 113 -7.12 1.83 -3.47
CA TRP A 113 -6.36 1.72 -4.71
C TRP A 113 -6.55 2.96 -5.59
N LYS A 114 -7.80 3.34 -5.88
CA LYS A 114 -8.12 4.54 -6.65
C LYS A 114 -7.52 5.81 -6.04
N LYS A 115 -7.57 5.95 -4.71
CA LYS A 115 -6.93 7.08 -4.02
C LYS A 115 -5.41 7.09 -4.21
N CYS A 116 -4.76 5.93 -4.28
CA CYS A 116 -3.34 5.84 -4.59
C CYS A 116 -3.06 6.29 -6.03
N GLU A 117 -3.86 5.82 -6.99
CA GLU A 117 -3.76 6.19 -8.40
C GLU A 117 -3.96 7.71 -8.59
N ASP A 118 -5.03 8.27 -8.02
CA ASP A 118 -5.34 9.69 -8.08
C ASP A 118 -4.20 10.54 -7.51
N LEU A 119 -3.65 10.14 -6.36
CA LEU A 119 -2.55 10.84 -5.72
C LEU A 119 -1.27 10.83 -6.58
N MET A 120 -0.98 9.70 -7.24
CA MET A 120 0.16 9.59 -8.15
C MET A 120 -0.05 10.35 -9.45
N ASN A 121 -1.29 10.42 -9.96
CA ASN A 121 -1.65 11.17 -11.16
C ASN A 121 -1.62 12.70 -10.93
N GLN A 122 -2.05 13.18 -9.75
CA GLN A 122 -1.93 14.60 -9.37
C GLN A 122 -0.48 15.09 -9.42
N ASN A 123 0.48 14.25 -9.02
CA ASN A 123 1.90 14.60 -9.12
C ASN A 123 2.35 14.81 -10.56
N GLN A 124 1.88 13.98 -11.49
CA GLN A 124 2.21 14.16 -12.91
C GLN A 124 1.68 15.50 -13.43
N HIS A 125 0.44 15.86 -13.06
CA HIS A 125 -0.14 17.13 -13.50
C HIS A 125 0.63 18.34 -12.93
N ILE A 126 1.01 18.32 -11.65
CA ILE A 126 1.80 19.41 -11.04
C ILE A 126 3.17 19.54 -11.72
N GLN A 127 3.88 18.42 -11.92
CA GLN A 127 5.19 18.42 -12.58
C GLN A 127 5.11 18.99 -14.00
N VAL A 128 4.09 18.60 -14.77
CA VAL A 128 3.86 19.10 -16.13
C VAL A 128 3.54 20.61 -16.15
N VAL A 129 2.80 21.11 -15.16
CA VAL A 129 2.51 22.56 -15.08
C VAL A 129 3.78 23.35 -14.72
N ILE A 130 4.59 22.85 -13.79
CA ILE A 130 5.86 23.48 -13.41
C ILE A 130 6.83 23.50 -14.60
N SER A 131 6.96 22.38 -15.33
CA SER A 131 7.84 22.32 -16.51
C SER A 131 7.41 23.31 -17.58
N LYS A 132 6.12 23.36 -17.93
CA LYS A 132 5.56 24.33 -18.90
C LYS A 132 5.78 25.78 -18.46
N GLN A 133 5.65 26.08 -17.17
CA GLN A 133 5.90 27.43 -16.67
C GLN A 133 7.39 27.80 -16.75
N SER A 134 8.28 26.84 -16.47
CA SER A 134 9.73 27.03 -16.59
C SER A 134 10.17 27.25 -18.04
N GLU A 135 9.59 26.51 -18.99
CA GLU A 135 9.80 26.67 -20.44
C GLU A 135 9.34 28.05 -20.92
N LYS A 136 8.12 28.47 -20.57
CA LYS A 136 7.62 29.81 -20.89
C LYS A 136 8.48 30.92 -20.31
N THR A 137 8.96 30.73 -19.08
CA THR A 137 9.85 31.69 -18.41
C THR A 137 11.19 31.77 -19.14
N ARG A 138 11.77 30.63 -19.51
CA ARG A 138 13.01 30.55 -20.29
C ARG A 138 12.87 31.23 -21.66
N ASP A 139 11.78 30.98 -22.38
CA ASP A 139 11.50 31.61 -23.69
C ASP A 139 11.32 33.13 -23.58
N MET A 140 10.81 33.64 -22.45
CA MET A 140 10.71 35.08 -22.19
C MET A 140 12.08 35.76 -22.01
N TYR A 141 13.06 35.09 -21.39
CA TYR A 141 14.40 35.64 -21.16
C TYR A 141 15.36 35.45 -22.35
N LEU A 142 14.99 34.63 -23.33
CA LEU A 142 15.76 34.40 -24.57
C LEU A 142 15.28 35.27 -25.75
N ARG A 143 14.33 36.19 -25.52
CA ARG A 143 13.91 37.24 -26.46
C ARG A 143 14.53 38.57 -26.07
#